data_AF-A0A0L8FZW6-F1
#
_entry.id   AF-A0A0L8FZW6-F1
#
_cell.length_a   1.000
_cell.length_b   1.000
_cell.length_c   1.000
_cell.angle_alpha   90.00
_cell.angle_beta   90.00
_cell.angle_gamma   90.00
#
_symmetry.space_group_name_H-M   'P 1'
#
loop_
_entity.id
_entity.type
_entity.pdbx_description
1 polymer ?
#
loop_
_entity_poly.entity_id
_entity_poly.type
_entity_poly.pdbx_seq_one_letter_code
_entity_poly.pdbx_strand_id
1 'polypeptide(L)'
;MDSNFCDLPYYTEVRWLSYGKVLFRFYKLRRGIDLFHTEKNRADPQLSNPSWLSKLSFLVDATSHMNEMNLKLFSDLDRVENEILLFENPFGCNLDNMPTELQLEIIDLQVNTLLK
;
A
#
# COMPACT_ATOMS: atom_id res chain seq x y z
N MET A 1 17.79 21.48 -15.84
CA MET A 1 18.12 20.84 -14.55
C MET A 1 16.89 20.08 -14.19
N ASP A 2 16.89 18.83 -14.61
CA ASP A 2 15.66 18.09 -14.84
C ASP A 2 15.26 17.40 -13.55
N SER A 3 14.01 17.64 -13.19
CA SER A 3 13.26 17.13 -12.06
C SER A 3 13.44 15.62 -11.88
N ASN A 4 14.15 15.20 -10.84
CA ASN A 4 14.31 13.79 -10.46
C ASN A 4 14.12 13.58 -8.95
N PHE A 5 13.15 14.26 -8.34
CA PHE A 5 12.72 13.99 -6.97
C PHE A 5 11.19 13.98 -6.90
N CYS A 6 10.58 12.98 -7.51
CA CYS A 6 9.25 12.51 -7.08
C CYS A 6 8.98 11.08 -7.56
N ASP A 7 10.00 10.21 -7.52
CA ASP A 7 9.74 8.79 -7.38
C ASP A 7 9.67 8.48 -5.88
N LEU A 8 8.69 9.11 -5.22
CA LEU A 8 8.14 8.56 -3.99
C LEU A 8 7.76 7.11 -4.36
N PRO A 9 8.17 6.08 -3.62
CA PRO A 9 8.00 4.69 -4.04
C PRO A 9 6.54 4.24 -3.86
N TYR A 10 5.56 5.03 -4.32
CA TYR A 10 4.16 4.67 -4.49
C TYR A 10 3.93 3.78 -5.71
N TYR A 11 4.92 3.65 -6.61
CA TYR A 11 4.81 2.78 -7.79
C TYR A 11 4.94 1.28 -7.50
N THR A 12 4.99 0.90 -6.23
CA THR A 12 4.74 -0.48 -5.79
C THR A 12 3.74 -0.46 -4.65
N GLU A 13 2.44 -0.37 -4.97
CA GLU A 13 1.36 -0.90 -4.14
C GLU A 13 1.88 -2.16 -3.45
N VAL A 14 2.17 -2.01 -2.16
CA VAL A 14 3.07 -2.84 -1.37
C VAL A 14 2.92 -4.31 -1.78
N ARG A 15 3.91 -4.85 -2.50
CA ARG A 15 3.77 -6.05 -3.34
C ARG A 15 3.09 -7.24 -2.64
N TRP A 16 3.30 -7.36 -1.33
CA TRP A 16 2.71 -8.40 -0.51
C TRP A 16 1.21 -8.19 -0.20
N LEU A 17 0.67 -6.97 -0.19
CA LEU A 17 -0.78 -6.68 -0.13
C LEU A 17 -1.47 -7.30 -1.35
N SER A 18 -0.90 -7.07 -2.53
CA SER A 18 -1.38 -7.66 -3.79
C SER A 18 -1.30 -9.19 -3.75
N TYR A 19 -0.20 -9.76 -3.23
CA TYR A 19 -0.10 -11.21 -3.04
C TYR A 19 -1.13 -11.76 -2.03
N GLY A 20 -1.39 -11.07 -0.92
CA GLY A 20 -2.43 -11.45 0.05
C GLY A 20 -3.82 -11.45 -0.57
N LYS A 21 -4.17 -10.41 -1.34
CA LYS A 21 -5.43 -10.32 -2.09
C LYS A 21 -5.58 -11.45 -3.11
N VAL A 22 -4.51 -11.76 -3.86
CA VAL A 22 -4.50 -12.88 -4.82
C VAL A 22 -4.68 -14.21 -4.10
N LEU A 23 -3.97 -14.43 -2.99
CA LEU A 23 -4.06 -15.66 -2.20
C LEU A 23 -5.46 -15.87 -1.63
N PHE A 24 -6.09 -14.81 -1.13
CA PHE A 24 -7.48 -14.85 -0.65
C PHE A 24 -8.46 -15.24 -1.77
N ARG A 25 -8.32 -14.62 -2.96
CA ARG A 25 -9.15 -14.95 -4.13
C ARG A 25 -8.95 -16.40 -4.57
N PHE A 26 -7.70 -16.86 -4.61
CA PHE A 26 -7.38 -18.25 -4.91
C PHE A 26 -8.07 -19.20 -3.93
N TYR A 27 -7.97 -18.94 -2.62
CA TYR A 27 -8.63 -19.75 -1.61
C TYR A 27 -10.14 -19.80 -1.78
N LYS A 28 -10.80 -18.68 -2.11
CA LYS A 28 -12.25 -18.65 -2.38
C LYS A 28 -12.63 -19.47 -3.62
N LEU A 29 -11.81 -19.41 -4.67
CA LEU A 29 -12.07 -20.09 -5.95
C LEU A 29 -11.52 -21.52 -6.03
N ARG A 30 -10.79 -21.99 -5.00
CA ARG A 30 -10.05 -23.26 -5.01
C ARG A 30 -10.83 -24.46 -5.52
N ARG A 31 -12.13 -24.58 -5.20
CA ARG A 31 -12.98 -25.68 -5.68
C ARG A 31 -13.24 -25.61 -7.19
N GLY A 32 -13.47 -24.41 -7.72
CA GLY A 32 -13.63 -24.21 -9.16
C GLY A 32 -12.33 -24.42 -9.92
N ILE A 33 -11.21 -23.99 -9.32
CA ILE A 33 -9.86 -24.24 -9.86
C ILE A 33 -9.58 -25.75 -9.90
N ASP A 34 -9.89 -26.48 -8.84
CA ASP A 34 -9.73 -27.93 -8.74
C ASP A 34 -10.56 -28.68 -9.80
N LEU A 35 -11.82 -28.29 -9.95
CA LEU A 35 -12.71 -28.84 -10.99
C LEU A 35 -12.13 -28.59 -12.39
N PHE A 36 -11.74 -27.35 -12.70
CA PHE A 36 -11.16 -26.99 -13.99
C PHE A 36 -9.85 -27.73 -14.27
N HIS A 37 -9.00 -27.91 -13.26
CA HIS A 37 -7.77 -28.69 -13.39
C HIS A 37 -8.05 -30.18 -13.65
N THR A 38 -9.04 -30.74 -12.97
CA THR A 38 -9.46 -32.13 -13.15
C THR A 38 -9.99 -32.39 -14.55
N GLU A 39 -10.86 -31.50 -15.08
CA GLU A 39 -11.36 -31.58 -16.45
C GLU A 39 -10.25 -31.57 -17.51
N LYS A 40 -9.12 -30.94 -17.21
CA LYS A 40 -7.95 -30.86 -18.09
C LYS A 40 -6.95 -32.00 -17.89
N ASN A 41 -7.28 -33.02 -17.10
CA ASN A 41 -6.37 -34.08 -16.67
C ASN A 41 -5.10 -33.55 -15.99
N ARG A 42 -5.22 -32.44 -15.25
CA ARG A 42 -4.14 -31.79 -14.50
C ARG A 42 -4.45 -31.70 -13.01
N ALA A 43 -5.25 -32.62 -12.47
CA ALA A 43 -5.65 -32.61 -11.06
C ALA A 43 -4.43 -32.42 -10.13
N ASP A 44 -4.56 -31.53 -9.16
CA ASP A 44 -3.52 -31.28 -8.16
C ASP A 44 -3.94 -31.94 -6.83
N PRO A 45 -3.18 -32.92 -6.32
CA PRO A 45 -3.52 -33.61 -5.08
C PRO A 45 -3.57 -32.69 -3.84
N GLN A 46 -2.94 -31.51 -3.89
CA GLN A 46 -2.97 -30.55 -2.79
C GLN A 46 -4.36 -29.92 -2.61
N LEU A 47 -5.09 -29.70 -3.71
CA LEU A 47 -6.43 -29.10 -3.67
C LEU A 47 -7.50 -30.03 -3.06
N SER A 48 -7.23 -31.33 -3.02
CA SER A 48 -8.03 -32.34 -2.32
C SER A 48 -7.51 -32.70 -0.93
N ASN A 49 -6.31 -32.24 -0.54
CA ASN A 49 -5.67 -32.60 0.72
C ASN A 49 -6.13 -31.68 1.88
N PRO A 50 -6.85 -32.21 2.89
CA PRO A 50 -7.37 -31.39 3.99
C PRO A 50 -6.27 -30.72 4.82
N SER A 51 -5.14 -31.40 5.06
CA SER A 51 -4.02 -30.84 5.84
C SER A 51 -3.38 -29.66 5.11
N TRP A 52 -3.22 -29.77 3.80
CA TRP A 52 -2.71 -28.67 2.98
C TRP A 52 -3.69 -27.50 2.93
N LEU A 53 -4.99 -27.77 2.75
CA LEU A 53 -6.03 -26.74 2.76
C LEU A 53 -6.10 -25.98 4.08
N SER A 54 -5.90 -26.65 5.22
CA SER A 54 -5.82 -25.99 6.52
C SER A 54 -4.62 -25.05 6.62
N LYS A 55 -3.44 -25.46 6.13
CA LYS A 55 -2.25 -24.58 6.07
C LYS A 55 -2.47 -23.38 5.17
N LEU A 56 -3.09 -23.60 4.00
CA LEU A 56 -3.44 -22.51 3.09
C LEU A 56 -4.43 -21.55 3.75
N SER A 57 -5.47 -22.05 4.43
CA SER A 57 -6.44 -21.22 5.16
C SER A 57 -5.75 -20.35 6.19
N PHE A 58 -4.88 -20.94 7.01
CA PHE A 58 -4.10 -20.20 8.00
C PHE A 58 -3.26 -19.10 7.37
N LEU A 59 -2.59 -19.40 6.25
CA LEU A 59 -1.77 -18.41 5.54
C LEU A 59 -2.63 -17.27 4.98
N VAL A 60 -3.81 -17.57 4.43
CA VAL A 60 -4.77 -16.57 3.95
C VAL A 60 -5.21 -15.66 5.11
N ASP A 61 -5.52 -16.23 6.27
CA ASP A 61 -5.97 -15.45 7.43
C ASP A 61 -4.84 -14.55 7.96
N ALA A 62 -3.62 -15.10 8.09
CA ALA A 62 -2.45 -14.35 8.55
C ALA A 62 -2.10 -13.19 7.59
N THR A 63 -2.07 -13.46 6.28
CA THR A 63 -1.79 -12.44 5.27
C THR A 63 -2.87 -11.37 5.19
N SER A 64 -4.14 -11.74 5.43
CA SER A 64 -5.25 -10.78 5.51
C SER A 64 -5.09 -9.83 6.71
N HIS A 65 -4.74 -10.35 7.89
CA HIS A 65 -4.48 -9.52 9.07
C HIS A 65 -3.27 -8.59 8.88
N MET A 66 -2.19 -9.09 8.27
CA MET A 66 -1.04 -8.24 7.90
C MET A 66 -1.48 -7.13 6.94
N ASN A 67 -2.33 -7.46 5.95
CA ASN A 67 -2.85 -6.50 4.97
C ASN A 67 -3.65 -5.39 5.65
N GLU A 68 -4.55 -5.73 6.57
CA GLU A 68 -5.28 -4.74 7.35
C GLU A 68 -4.38 -3.85 8.21
N MET A 69 -3.39 -4.44 8.89
CA MET A 69 -2.48 -3.69 9.76
C MET A 69 -1.66 -2.68 8.95
N ASN A 70 -1.10 -3.09 7.82
CA ASN A 70 -0.29 -2.17 7.02
C ASN A 70 -1.14 -1.10 6.35
N LEU A 71 -2.35 -1.43 5.87
CA LEU A 71 -3.25 -0.40 5.34
C LEU A 71 -3.54 0.69 6.38
N LYS A 72 -3.76 0.32 7.65
CA LYS A 72 -3.92 1.29 8.74
C LYS A 72 -2.66 2.14 8.93
N LEU A 73 -1.49 1.51 9.03
CA LEU A 73 -0.23 2.22 9.23
C LEU A 73 0.10 3.18 8.08
N PHE A 74 -0.09 2.76 6.82
CA PHE A 74 0.13 3.62 5.67
C PHE A 74 -0.93 4.72 5.56
N SER A 75 -2.19 4.45 5.91
CA SER A 75 -3.21 5.51 5.94
C SER A 75 -2.91 6.59 6.98
N ASP A 76 -2.22 6.26 8.07
CA ASP A 76 -1.76 7.26 9.03
C ASP A 76 -0.59 8.10 8.48
N LEU A 77 0.24 7.54 7.59
CA LEU A 77 1.26 8.31 6.87
C LEU A 77 0.64 9.28 5.85
N ASP A 78 -0.42 8.86 5.15
CA ASP A 78 -1.17 9.74 4.24
C ASP A 78 -1.72 10.98 4.98
N ARG A 79 -2.10 10.83 6.26
CA ARG A 79 -2.62 11.94 7.08
C ARG A 79 -1.56 12.98 7.42
N VAL A 80 -0.29 12.60 7.48
CA VAL A 80 0.83 13.50 7.78
C VAL A 80 1.64 13.84 6.53
N GLU A 81 1.19 13.44 5.34
CA GLU A 81 1.86 13.70 4.06
C GLU A 81 2.16 15.19 3.87
N ASN A 82 1.18 16.05 4.12
CA ASN A 82 1.36 17.50 4.00
C ASN A 82 2.40 18.06 4.99
N GLU A 83 2.49 17.50 6.20
CA GLU A 83 3.53 17.89 7.16
C GLU A 83 4.92 17.43 6.71
N ILE A 84 5.03 16.21 6.17
CA ILE A 84 6.27 15.67 5.61
C ILE A 84 6.75 16.52 4.43
N LEU A 85 5.85 16.84 3.49
CA LEU A 85 6.15 17.69 2.34
C LEU A 85 6.58 19.11 2.78
N LEU A 86 5.99 19.62 3.86
CA LEU A 86 6.38 20.90 4.44
C LEU A 86 7.82 20.86 4.98
N PHE A 87 8.21 19.79 5.68
CA PHE A 87 9.60 19.62 6.14
C PHE A 87 10.59 19.43 4.99
N GLU A 88 10.21 18.72 3.93
CA GLU A 88 11.08 18.46 2.79
C GLU A 88 11.34 19.73 1.95
N ASN A 89 10.32 20.54 1.73
CA ASN A 89 10.43 21.76 0.94
C ASN A 89 9.52 22.89 1.46
N PRO A 90 9.95 23.60 2.52
CA PRO A 90 9.13 24.65 3.13
C PRO A 90 8.98 25.88 2.23
N PHE A 91 9.86 26.07 1.24
CA PHE A 91 9.81 27.20 0.31
C PHE A 91 8.96 26.95 -0.94
N GLY A 92 8.63 25.68 -1.24
CA GLY A 92 7.86 25.26 -2.40
C GLY A 92 6.50 24.65 -2.07
N CYS A 93 6.06 24.70 -0.81
CA CYS A 93 4.79 24.12 -0.38
C CYS A 93 3.57 24.94 -0.86
N ASN A 94 2.47 24.26 -1.17
CA ASN A 94 1.22 24.88 -1.57
C ASN A 94 0.43 25.39 -0.35
N LEU A 95 0.23 26.72 -0.26
CA LEU A 95 -0.48 27.39 0.83
C LEU A 95 -1.94 26.93 1.00
N ASP A 96 -2.61 26.53 -0.09
CA ASP A 96 -4.02 26.12 -0.07
C ASP A 96 -4.23 24.78 0.66
N ASN A 97 -3.19 23.95 0.73
CA ASN A 97 -3.22 22.64 1.38
C ASN A 97 -2.66 22.67 2.82
N MET A 98 -2.22 23.83 3.32
CA MET A 98 -1.61 23.97 4.63
C MET A 98 -2.65 24.30 5.72
N PRO A 99 -2.42 23.86 6.97
CA PRO A 99 -3.21 24.30 8.11
C PRO A 99 -3.19 25.83 8.24
N THR A 100 -4.36 26.44 8.48
CA THR A 100 -4.52 27.91 8.56
C THR A 100 -3.60 28.52 9.61
N GLU A 101 -3.30 27.79 10.68
CA GLU A 101 -2.44 28.24 11.76
C GLU A 101 -0.99 28.50 11.31
N LEU A 102 -0.53 27.80 10.26
CA LEU A 102 0.84 27.90 9.73
C LEU A 102 0.94 28.82 8.51
N GLN A 103 -0.18 29.22 7.89
CA GLN A 103 -0.16 29.96 6.62
C GLN A 103 0.66 31.26 6.68
N LEU A 104 0.57 32.03 7.77
CA LEU A 104 1.34 33.27 7.92
C LEU A 104 2.84 33.03 8.07
N GLU A 105 3.25 32.03 8.86
CA GLU A 105 4.65 31.67 9.05
C GLU A 105 5.29 31.19 7.74
N ILE A 106 4.55 30.40 6.96
CA ILE A 106 5.01 29.92 5.65
C ILE A 106 5.12 31.06 4.63
N ILE A 107 4.18 32.01 4.62
CA ILE A 107 4.28 33.20 3.76
C ILE A 107 5.56 33.98 4.08
N ASP A 108 5.83 34.24 5.36
CA ASP A 108 7.03 34.95 5.79
C ASP A 108 8.30 34.18 5.39
N LEU A 109 8.30 32.87 5.54
CA LEU A 109 9.41 32.00 5.16
C LEU A 109 9.63 31.99 3.63
N GLN A 110 8.57 31.89 2.83
CA GLN A 110 8.62 31.91 1.37
C GLN A 110 9.00 33.27 0.79
N VAL A 111 8.75 34.36 1.50
CA VAL A 111 9.14 35.72 1.08
C VAL A 111 10.61 36.01 1.44
N ASN A 112 11.19 35.27 2.39
CA ASN A 112 12.55 35.50 2.83
C ASN A 112 13.60 35.08 1.77
N THR A 113 14.05 36.05 0.98
CA THR A 113 15.08 35.85 -0.05
C THR A 113 16.47 35.58 0.50
N LEU A 114 16.71 35.74 1.81
CA LEU A 114 18.00 35.46 2.44
C LEU A 114 18.18 33.97 2.79
N LEU A 115 17.08 33.21 2.83
CA LEU A 115 17.06 31.79 3.21
C LEU A 115 16.87 30.84 2.00
N LYS A 116 16.67 31.39 0.80
CA LYS A 116 16.51 30.66 -0.46
C LYS A 116 17.84 30.37 -1.16
#